data_AF-A0A345Y219-F1
#
_entry.id   AF-A0A345Y219-F1
#
_cell.length_a   1.000
_cell.length_b   1.000
_cell.length_c   1.000
_cell.angle_alpha   90.00
_cell.angle_beta   90.00
_cell.angle_gamma   90.00
#
_symmetry.space_group_name_H-M   'P 1'
#
loop_
_entity.id
_entity.type
_entity.pdbx_description
1 polymer ?
#
loop_
_entity_poly.entity_id
_entity_poly.type
_entity_poly.pdbx_seq_one_letter_code
_entity_poly.pdbx_strand_id
1 'polypeptide(L)'
;MLESTMTSLEKLTDPSWPFLQSLMSLYFTDKVTPYTGTNEVKTLPPMEALVLGMMCLTKTYNSRHFNNLLYRKYRVFDERECGIFTEAGILGLIQRGYLEPACEEAEKALQERDEKVWGLGNVPFVVTEEGAKRIGYLVANLTGEDVKDVVKKLQAESKEAAKAWGTY
;
A
#
# COMPACT_ATOMS: atom_id res chain seq x y z
N MET A 1 26.40 -5.65 10.88
CA MET A 1 25.04 -5.20 11.24
C MET A 1 24.16 -6.44 11.24
N LEU A 2 23.51 -6.74 12.36
CA LEU A 2 22.63 -7.90 12.47
C LEU A 2 21.39 -7.66 11.61
N GLU A 3 21.28 -8.42 10.54
CA GLU A 3 20.07 -8.55 9.73
C GLU A 3 18.97 -9.21 10.58
N SER A 4 18.18 -8.41 11.28
CA SER A 4 17.05 -8.92 12.04
C SER A 4 15.96 -9.37 11.06
N THR A 5 15.81 -10.69 10.94
CA THR A 5 14.69 -11.31 10.24
C THR A 5 13.52 -11.39 11.23
N MET A 6 12.31 -10.97 10.85
CA MET A 6 11.15 -11.05 11.76
C MET A 6 10.99 -12.48 12.29
N THR A 7 10.93 -12.60 13.61
CA THR A 7 10.64 -13.85 14.32
C THR A 7 9.22 -14.33 14.04
N SER A 8 8.96 -15.62 14.24
CA SER A 8 7.62 -16.22 14.07
C SER A 8 6.55 -15.56 14.96
N LEU A 9 6.93 -15.08 16.14
CA LEU A 9 6.04 -14.36 17.05
C LEU A 9 5.71 -12.95 16.54
N GLU A 10 6.70 -12.20 16.05
CA GLU A 10 6.50 -10.87 15.46
C GLU A 10 5.59 -10.93 14.22
N LYS A 11 5.71 -12.01 13.43
CA LYS A 11 4.85 -12.28 12.27
C LYS A 11 3.38 -12.55 12.66
N LEU A 12 3.13 -13.13 13.83
CA LEU A 12 1.78 -13.42 14.32
C LEU A 12 1.09 -12.19 14.93
N THR A 13 1.86 -11.26 15.48
CA THR A 13 1.34 -10.05 16.15
C THR A 13 1.23 -8.84 15.24
N ASP A 14 1.89 -8.84 14.08
CA ASP A 14 1.81 -7.76 13.10
C ASP A 14 0.67 -8.02 12.09
N PRO A 15 -0.44 -7.25 12.12
CA PRO A 15 -1.60 -7.50 11.26
C PRO A 15 -1.29 -7.36 9.75
N SER A 16 -0.19 -6.68 9.39
CA SER A 16 0.25 -6.56 8.01
C SER A 16 0.84 -7.86 7.44
N TRP A 17 1.34 -8.77 8.28
CA TRP A 17 1.95 -10.02 7.80
C TRP A 17 0.91 -11.06 7.35
N PRO A 18 -0.13 -11.39 8.14
CA PRO A 18 -1.24 -12.22 7.66
C PRO A 18 -1.94 -11.62 6.43
N PHE A 19 -2.03 -10.28 6.38
CA PHE A 19 -2.56 -9.57 5.24
C PHE A 19 -1.73 -9.77 3.97
N LEU A 20 -0.42 -9.51 4.05
CA LEU A 20 0.53 -9.73 2.98
C LEU A 20 0.49 -11.18 2.51
N GLN A 21 0.53 -12.14 3.43
CA GLN A 21 0.49 -13.57 3.09
C GLN A 21 -0.81 -13.97 2.38
N SER A 22 -1.96 -13.46 2.82
CA SER A 22 -3.27 -13.76 2.23
C SER A 22 -3.40 -13.20 0.82
N LEU A 23 -3.01 -11.95 0.60
CA LEU A 23 -3.11 -11.30 -0.71
C LEU A 23 -2.00 -11.75 -1.67
N MET A 24 -0.80 -12.04 -1.18
CA MET A 24 0.24 -12.73 -1.96
C MET A 24 -0.27 -14.05 -2.49
N SER A 25 -0.90 -14.86 -1.64
CA SER A 25 -1.48 -16.13 -2.06
C SER A 25 -2.53 -15.93 -3.15
N LEU A 26 -3.35 -14.87 -3.07
CA LEU A 26 -4.34 -14.51 -4.10
C LEU A 26 -3.70 -13.96 -5.39
N TYR A 27 -2.59 -13.22 -5.28
CA TYR A 27 -1.80 -12.69 -6.42
C TYR A 27 -1.13 -13.82 -7.21
N PHE A 28 -0.62 -14.86 -6.53
CA PHE A 28 0.06 -15.99 -7.15
C PHE A 28 -0.87 -17.14 -7.58
N THR A 29 -2.16 -17.11 -7.23
CA THR A 29 -3.10 -18.19 -7.58
C THR A 29 -4.00 -17.91 -8.78
N ASP A 30 -3.91 -16.74 -9.43
CA ASP A 30 -4.70 -16.35 -10.61
C ASP A 30 -6.24 -16.52 -10.47
N LYS A 31 -6.73 -16.79 -9.25
CA LYS A 31 -8.13 -17.14 -8.98
C LYS A 31 -8.59 -16.48 -7.69
N VAL A 32 -9.00 -15.23 -7.80
CA VAL A 32 -9.94 -14.66 -6.84
C VAL A 32 -11.33 -15.11 -7.29
N THR A 33 -11.85 -16.19 -6.71
CA THR A 33 -13.26 -16.55 -6.91
C THR A 33 -14.14 -15.50 -6.24
N PRO A 34 -15.05 -14.84 -6.99
CA PRO A 34 -15.92 -13.81 -6.42
C PRO A 34 -16.91 -14.45 -5.44
N TYR A 35 -16.94 -13.94 -4.22
CA TYR A 35 -18.06 -14.20 -3.32
C TYR A 35 -19.03 -13.01 -3.40
N THR A 36 -20.16 -13.29 -4.05
CA THR A 36 -21.45 -12.59 -3.94
C THR A 36 -21.52 -11.12 -4.39
N GLY A 37 -22.06 -10.91 -5.59
CA GLY A 37 -23.16 -9.97 -5.82
C GLY A 37 -22.78 -8.50 -6.00
N THR A 38 -22.86 -8.04 -7.25
CA THR A 38 -23.08 -6.63 -7.67
C THR A 38 -22.01 -5.56 -7.41
N ASN A 39 -20.89 -5.84 -6.74
CA ASN A 39 -19.79 -4.86 -6.55
C ASN A 39 -18.44 -5.23 -7.17
N GLU A 40 -18.39 -6.34 -7.91
CA GLU A 40 -17.17 -6.92 -8.49
C GLU A 40 -16.57 -6.06 -9.62
N VAL A 41 -17.38 -5.24 -10.31
CA VAL A 41 -16.89 -4.33 -11.37
C VAL A 41 -15.95 -3.23 -10.84
N LYS A 42 -15.96 -3.00 -9.51
CA LYS A 42 -15.10 -2.01 -8.85
C LYS A 42 -13.98 -2.66 -8.02
N THR A 43 -13.70 -3.95 -8.14
CA THR A 43 -12.59 -4.58 -7.38
C THR A 43 -11.27 -3.94 -7.73
N LEU A 44 -10.58 -3.44 -6.69
CA LEU A 44 -9.15 -3.14 -6.78
C LEU A 44 -8.46 -4.41 -7.28
N PRO A 45 -7.65 -4.33 -8.33
CA PRO A 45 -6.88 -5.50 -8.71
C PRO A 45 -5.94 -5.90 -7.56
N PRO A 46 -5.53 -7.18 -7.48
CA PRO A 46 -4.86 -7.71 -6.29
C PRO A 46 -3.58 -6.95 -5.91
N MET A 47 -2.84 -6.42 -6.89
CA MET A 47 -1.64 -5.61 -6.66
C MET A 47 -1.98 -4.29 -5.98
N GLU A 48 -2.91 -3.51 -6.53
CA GLU A 48 -3.32 -2.23 -5.95
C GLU A 48 -3.98 -2.41 -4.57
N ALA A 49 -4.77 -3.48 -4.38
CA ALA A 49 -5.33 -3.83 -3.08
C ALA A 49 -4.24 -4.13 -2.05
N LEU A 50 -3.19 -4.87 -2.47
CA LEU A 50 -2.07 -5.21 -1.60
C LEU A 50 -1.23 -3.98 -1.26
N VAL A 51 -0.90 -3.15 -2.25
CA VAL A 51 -0.16 -1.90 -2.03
C VAL A 51 -0.93 -0.97 -1.10
N LEU A 52 -2.20 -0.67 -1.39
CA LEU A 52 -3.00 0.27 -0.60
C LEU A 52 -3.20 -0.26 0.83
N GLY A 53 -3.56 -1.53 0.98
CA GLY A 53 -3.77 -2.13 2.29
C GLY A 53 -2.49 -2.17 3.12
N MET A 54 -1.36 -2.53 2.53
CA MET A 54 -0.09 -2.53 3.25
C MET A 54 0.32 -1.12 3.63
N MET A 55 0.29 -0.15 2.70
CA MET A 55 0.60 1.26 3.00
C MET A 55 -0.24 1.79 4.17
N CYS A 56 -1.54 1.44 4.20
CA CYS A 56 -2.44 1.81 5.30
C CYS A 56 -2.09 1.14 6.63
N LEU A 57 -1.86 -0.18 6.63
CA LEU A 57 -1.54 -0.93 7.85
C LEU A 57 -0.18 -0.56 8.44
N THR A 58 0.79 -0.25 7.59
CA THR A 58 2.17 0.04 8.01
C THR A 58 2.51 1.52 8.01
N LYS A 59 1.54 2.37 7.64
CA LYS A 59 1.66 3.84 7.59
C LYS A 59 2.80 4.32 6.69
N THR A 60 3.15 3.55 5.67
CA THR A 60 4.24 3.86 4.73
C THR A 60 3.69 4.53 3.49
N TYR A 61 3.13 5.73 3.66
CA TYR A 61 2.51 6.52 2.59
C TYR A 61 3.52 7.18 1.64
N ASN A 62 4.66 6.53 1.40
CA ASN A 62 5.73 7.01 0.54
C ASN A 62 6.38 5.85 -0.19
N SER A 63 6.61 6.01 -1.48
CA SER A 63 7.09 4.94 -2.36
C SER A 63 8.41 4.31 -1.87
N ARG A 64 9.43 5.12 -1.58
CA ARG A 64 10.74 4.62 -1.12
C ARG A 64 10.62 3.82 0.16
N HIS A 65 9.81 4.27 1.12
CA HIS A 65 9.71 3.57 2.39
C HIS A 65 8.84 2.33 2.31
N PHE A 66 7.80 2.36 1.49
CA PHE A 66 7.02 1.16 1.19
C PHE A 66 7.90 0.08 0.51
N ASN A 67 8.70 0.47 -0.50
CA ASN A 67 9.66 -0.42 -1.13
C ASN A 67 10.66 -0.99 -0.10
N ASN A 68 11.28 -0.13 0.71
CA ASN A 68 12.21 -0.55 1.77
C ASN A 68 11.56 -1.50 2.78
N LEU A 69 10.29 -1.28 3.11
CA LEU A 69 9.52 -2.14 4.00
C LEU A 69 9.35 -3.54 3.38
N LEU A 70 8.92 -3.63 2.12
CA LEU A 70 8.81 -4.90 1.40
C LEU A 70 10.14 -5.64 1.35
N TYR A 71 11.21 -4.94 0.96
CA TYR A 71 12.53 -5.53 0.79
C TYR A 71 13.16 -5.95 2.13
N ARG A 72 13.20 -5.06 3.12
CA ARG A 72 13.99 -5.28 4.34
C ARG A 72 13.24 -6.03 5.43
N LYS A 73 11.97 -5.65 5.66
CA LYS A 73 11.17 -6.20 6.76
C LYS A 73 10.55 -7.53 6.35
N TYR A 74 9.90 -7.54 5.19
CA TYR A 74 9.15 -8.72 4.76
C TYR A 74 9.99 -9.69 3.93
N ARG A 75 11.00 -9.22 3.21
CA ARG A 75 11.94 -10.03 2.40
C ARG A 75 11.21 -10.97 1.44
N VAL A 76 10.09 -10.50 0.89
CA VAL A 76 9.19 -11.30 0.06
C VAL A 76 9.61 -11.31 -1.41
N PHE A 77 10.29 -10.24 -1.84
CA PHE A 77 10.77 -10.03 -3.20
C PHE A 77 12.22 -9.53 -3.16
N ASP A 78 12.93 -9.63 -4.28
CA ASP A 78 14.21 -8.92 -4.43
C ASP A 78 14.00 -7.40 -4.57
N GLU A 79 15.09 -6.62 -4.55
CA GLU A 79 15.02 -5.15 -4.58
C GLU A 79 14.35 -4.62 -5.87
N ARG A 80 14.63 -5.27 -7.02
CA ARG A 80 14.09 -4.85 -8.31
C ARG A 80 12.60 -5.18 -8.40
N GLU A 81 12.21 -6.37 -7.97
CA GLU A 81 10.83 -6.81 -7.89
C GLU A 81 10.02 -5.92 -6.93
N CYS A 82 10.58 -5.53 -5.78
CA CYS A 82 9.95 -4.55 -4.88
C CYS A 82 9.73 -3.20 -5.57
N GLY A 83 10.71 -2.74 -6.36
CA GLY A 83 10.61 -1.51 -7.16
C GLY A 83 9.48 -1.56 -8.18
N ILE A 84 9.44 -2.62 -9.00
CA ILE A 84 8.38 -2.85 -10.00
C ILE A 84 7.01 -2.93 -9.33
N PHE A 85 6.89 -3.74 -8.28
CA PHE A 85 5.64 -3.95 -7.57
C PHE A 85 5.11 -2.65 -6.95
N THR A 86 5.98 -1.90 -6.27
CA THR A 86 5.64 -0.62 -5.65
C THR A 86 5.20 0.39 -6.70
N GLU A 87 5.97 0.54 -7.77
CA GLU A 87 5.66 1.51 -8.83
C GLU A 87 4.35 1.17 -9.55
N ALA A 88 4.21 -0.05 -10.04
CA ALA A 88 3.02 -0.46 -10.79
C ALA A 88 1.75 -0.34 -9.94
N GLY A 89 1.80 -0.78 -8.68
CA GLY A 89 0.65 -0.68 -7.78
C GLY A 89 0.30 0.76 -7.41
N ILE A 90 1.28 1.62 -7.12
CA ILE A 90 1.01 3.04 -6.80
C ILE A 90 0.47 3.79 -8.02
N LEU A 91 1.06 3.62 -9.20
CA LEU A 91 0.57 4.27 -10.41
C LEU A 91 -0.85 3.81 -10.77
N GLY A 92 -1.15 2.52 -10.62
CA GLY A 92 -2.50 1.98 -10.79
C GLY A 92 -3.51 2.59 -9.80
N LEU A 93 -3.11 2.78 -8.54
CA LEU A 93 -3.94 3.44 -7.52
C LEU A 93 -4.21 4.91 -7.84
N ILE A 94 -3.22 5.64 -8.35
CA ILE A 94 -3.37 7.05 -8.76
C ILE A 94 -4.32 7.14 -9.96
N GLN A 95 -4.09 6.32 -11.00
CA GLN A 95 -4.94 6.31 -12.20
C GLN A 95 -6.41 6.02 -11.88
N ARG A 96 -6.67 5.23 -10.84
CA ARG A 96 -8.02 4.89 -10.35
C ARG A 96 -8.59 5.89 -9.34
N GLY A 97 -7.83 6.91 -8.94
CA GLY A 97 -8.25 7.94 -7.99
C GLY A 97 -8.27 7.49 -6.53
N TYR A 98 -7.53 6.45 -6.16
CA TYR A 98 -7.45 5.93 -4.79
C TYR A 98 -6.27 6.48 -3.98
N LEU A 99 -5.23 6.96 -4.67
CA LEU A 99 -4.12 7.73 -4.11
C LEU A 99 -3.96 9.04 -4.87
N GLU A 100 -3.47 10.05 -4.17
CA GLU A 100 -3.05 11.32 -4.76
C GLU A 100 -1.63 11.68 -4.28
N PRO A 101 -0.82 12.37 -5.09
CA PRO A 101 0.44 12.94 -4.62
C PRO A 101 0.18 13.89 -3.46
N ALA A 102 1.05 13.86 -2.45
CA ALA A 102 0.84 14.65 -1.23
C ALA A 102 1.07 16.16 -1.41
N CYS A 103 1.84 16.57 -2.42
CA CYS A 103 2.20 17.97 -2.71
C CYS A 103 2.59 18.14 -4.19
N GLU A 104 2.76 19.39 -4.63
CA GLU A 104 3.15 19.72 -6.01
C GLU A 104 4.51 19.11 -6.38
N GLU A 105 5.46 19.06 -5.46
CA GLU A 105 6.78 18.44 -5.68
C GLU A 105 6.66 16.93 -5.90
N ALA A 106 5.75 16.28 -5.17
CA ALA A 106 5.46 14.86 -5.33
C ALA A 106 4.81 14.59 -6.69
N GLU A 107 3.89 15.45 -7.13
CA GLU A 107 3.28 15.36 -8.46
C GLU A 107 4.33 15.55 -9.56
N LYS A 108 5.17 16.57 -9.45
CA LYS A 108 6.26 16.84 -10.39
C LYS A 108 7.23 15.68 -10.48
N ALA A 109 7.62 15.08 -9.36
CA ALA A 109 8.50 13.92 -9.33
C ALA A 109 7.92 12.70 -10.09
N LEU A 110 6.59 12.55 -10.13
CA LEU A 110 5.94 11.47 -10.89
C LEU A 110 5.89 11.76 -12.39
N GLN A 111 5.74 13.03 -12.76
CA GLN A 111 5.72 13.48 -14.16
C GLN A 111 7.12 13.44 -14.78
N GLU A 112 8.15 13.80 -14.01
CA GLU A 112 9.55 13.83 -14.44
C GLU A 112 10.27 12.49 -14.26
N ARG A 113 9.57 11.43 -13.85
CA ARG A 113 10.18 10.13 -13.57
C ARG A 113 10.81 9.52 -14.83
N ASP A 114 11.95 8.84 -14.64
CA ASP A 114 12.56 8.05 -15.71
C ASP A 114 11.82 6.72 -15.87
N GLU A 115 11.01 6.59 -16.91
CA GLU A 115 10.26 5.35 -17.20
C GLU A 115 11.14 4.13 -17.51
N LYS A 116 12.46 4.31 -17.63
CA LYS A 116 13.42 3.21 -17.82
C LYS A 116 13.98 2.68 -16.50
N VAL A 117 13.75 3.36 -15.38
CA VAL A 117 14.23 2.98 -14.05
C VAL A 117 13.04 2.70 -13.15
N TRP A 118 12.97 1.46 -12.64
CA TRP A 118 11.90 1.05 -11.74
C TRP A 118 12.07 1.65 -10.34
N GLY A 119 10.96 2.13 -9.78
CA GLY A 119 10.85 2.74 -8.47
C GLY A 119 10.62 4.24 -8.53
N LEU A 120 9.53 4.71 -7.92
CA LEU A 120 9.14 6.14 -7.93
C LEU A 120 10.02 7.06 -7.06
N GLY A 121 11.05 6.53 -6.40
CA GLY A 121 11.88 7.34 -5.50
C GLY A 121 11.13 7.81 -4.24
N ASN A 122 11.52 8.97 -3.69
CA ASN A 122 10.98 9.50 -2.44
C ASN A 122 9.72 10.33 -2.66
N VAL A 123 8.63 9.70 -3.08
CA VAL A 123 7.36 10.38 -3.36
C VAL A 123 6.33 10.07 -2.27
N PRO A 124 5.83 11.08 -1.52
CA PRO A 124 4.75 10.92 -0.56
C PRO A 124 3.35 11.00 -1.21
N PHE A 125 2.39 10.30 -0.62
CA PHE A 125 1.01 10.17 -1.11
C PHE A 125 -0.02 10.36 0.01
N VAL A 126 -1.22 10.76 -0.39
CA VAL A 126 -2.40 10.82 0.48
C VAL A 126 -3.43 9.81 -0.02
N VAL A 127 -4.13 9.17 0.92
CA VAL A 127 -5.24 8.28 0.60
C VAL A 127 -6.51 9.10 0.40
N THR A 128 -7.11 8.98 -0.78
CA THR A 128 -8.35 9.69 -1.12
C THR A 128 -9.53 9.14 -0.32
N GLU A 129 -10.66 9.87 -0.32
CA GLU A 129 -11.87 9.36 0.33
C GLU A 129 -12.35 8.05 -0.27
N GLU A 130 -12.30 7.93 -1.60
CA GLU A 130 -12.68 6.72 -2.29
C GLU A 130 -11.71 5.57 -2.00
N GLY A 131 -10.39 5.82 -2.00
CA GLY A 131 -9.37 4.83 -1.63
C GLY A 131 -9.56 4.32 -0.20
N ALA A 132 -9.82 5.22 0.75
CA ALA A 132 -10.07 4.87 2.14
C ALA A 132 -11.33 4.01 2.30
N LYS A 133 -12.45 4.37 1.65
CA LYS A 133 -13.67 3.54 1.63
C LYS A 133 -13.41 2.16 1.02
N ARG A 134 -12.58 2.11 -0.02
CA ARG A 134 -12.29 0.89 -0.76
C ARG A 134 -11.52 -0.13 0.07
N ILE A 135 -10.53 0.31 0.85
CA ILE A 135 -9.70 -0.56 1.68
C ILE A 135 -10.19 -0.67 3.13
N GLY A 136 -11.04 0.25 3.57
CA GLY A 136 -11.45 0.39 4.97
C GLY A 136 -12.12 -0.86 5.53
N TYR A 137 -12.96 -1.55 4.75
CA TYR A 137 -13.58 -2.82 5.19
C TYR A 137 -12.53 -3.90 5.49
N LEU A 138 -11.52 -3.99 4.62
CA LEU A 138 -10.47 -4.99 4.73
C LEU A 138 -9.56 -4.71 5.94
N VAL A 139 -9.17 -3.44 6.14
CA VAL A 139 -8.40 -3.02 7.31
C VAL A 139 -9.20 -3.23 8.60
N ALA A 140 -10.47 -2.81 8.63
CA ALA A 140 -11.36 -2.97 9.78
C ALA A 140 -11.52 -4.44 10.20
N ASN A 141 -11.70 -5.35 9.24
CA ASN A 141 -11.77 -6.78 9.53
C ASN A 141 -10.49 -7.34 10.15
N LEU A 142 -9.32 -6.81 9.75
CA LEU A 142 -8.03 -7.28 10.26
C LEU A 142 -7.69 -6.69 11.64
N THR A 143 -8.09 -5.45 11.89
CA THR A 143 -7.81 -4.76 13.16
C THR A 143 -8.92 -4.93 14.20
N GLY A 144 -10.10 -5.42 13.81
CA GLY A 144 -11.27 -5.54 14.67
C GLY A 144 -11.95 -4.19 14.97
N GLU A 145 -11.65 -3.15 14.18
CA GLU A 145 -12.19 -1.80 14.34
C GLU A 145 -13.49 -1.60 13.54
N ASP A 146 -14.28 -0.56 13.84
CA ASP A 146 -15.45 -0.19 13.04
C ASP A 146 -15.02 0.41 11.69
N VAL A 147 -15.68 0.01 10.61
CA VAL A 147 -15.34 0.43 9.23
C VAL A 147 -15.38 1.95 9.06
N LYS A 148 -16.36 2.65 9.65
CA LYS A 148 -16.48 4.11 9.49
C LYS A 148 -15.34 4.84 10.20
N ASP A 149 -14.92 4.34 11.35
CA ASP A 149 -13.81 4.91 12.11
C ASP A 149 -12.49 4.66 11.40
N VAL A 150 -12.29 3.46 10.85
CA VAL A 150 -11.12 3.13 10.03
C VAL A 150 -11.02 4.03 8.81
N VAL A 151 -12.10 4.23 8.05
CA VAL A 151 -12.07 5.09 6.85
C VAL A 151 -11.62 6.52 7.19
N LYS A 152 -12.13 7.10 8.28
CA LYS A 152 -11.72 8.43 8.75
C LYS A 152 -10.26 8.45 9.18
N LYS A 153 -9.84 7.43 9.93
CA LYS A 153 -8.48 7.27 10.42
C LYS A 153 -7.47 7.17 9.28
N LEU A 154 -7.73 6.36 8.26
CA LEU A 154 -6.83 6.19 7.10
C LEU A 154 -6.59 7.52 6.35
N GLN A 155 -7.64 8.33 6.17
CA GLN A 155 -7.49 9.65 5.56
C GLN A 155 -6.69 10.61 6.45
N ALA A 156 -7.00 10.64 7.74
CA ALA A 156 -6.31 11.52 8.69
C ALA A 156 -4.82 11.16 8.80
N GLU A 157 -4.51 9.87 8.95
CA GLU A 157 -3.14 9.36 9.08
C GLU A 157 -2.31 9.59 7.82
N SER A 158 -2.89 9.37 6.62
CA SER A 158 -2.16 9.62 5.37
C SER A 158 -1.87 11.10 5.14
N LYS A 159 -2.81 12.00 5.51
CA LYS A 159 -2.58 13.46 5.48
C LYS A 159 -1.56 13.92 6.51
N GLU A 160 -1.57 13.34 7.70
CA GLU A 160 -0.57 13.63 8.72
C GLU A 160 0.81 13.15 8.30
N ALA A 161 0.90 11.93 7.77
CA ALA A 161 2.12 11.40 7.19
C ALA A 161 2.62 12.31 6.07
N ALA A 162 1.79 12.68 5.09
CA ALA A 162 2.17 13.60 4.02
C ALA A 162 2.90 14.88 4.51
N LYS A 163 2.45 15.49 5.62
CA LYS A 163 3.08 16.68 6.20
C LYS A 163 4.51 16.44 6.70
N ALA A 164 4.77 15.29 7.31
CA ALA A 164 6.10 14.96 7.83
C ALA A 164 7.12 14.65 6.71
N TRP A 165 6.65 14.50 5.47
CA TRP A 165 7.46 14.05 4.33
C TRP A 165 7.62 15.15 3.28
N GLY A 166 6.76 16.17 3.30
CA GLY A 166 6.89 17.39 2.49
C GLY A 166 7.88 18.41 3.05
N THR A 167 8.51 18.14 4.20
CA THR A 167 9.61 18.96 4.73
C THR A 167 10.95 18.45 4.22
N TYR A 168 11.35 18.84 3.01
CA TYR A 168 12.71 18.72 2.49
C TYR A 168 13.13 19.96 1.72
#